data_AF-A0A1C3NWH5-F1
#
_entry.id   AF-A0A1C3NWH5-F1
#
_cell.length_a   1.000
_cell.length_b   1.000
_cell.length_c   1.000
_cell.angle_alpha   90.00
_cell.angle_beta   90.00
_cell.angle_gamma   90.00
#
_symmetry.space_group_name_H-M   'P 1'
#
loop_
_entity.id
_entity.type
_entity.pdbx_description
1 polymer ?
#
loop_
_entity_poly.entity_id
_entity_poly.type
_entity_poly.pdbx_seq_one_letter_code
_entity_poly.pdbx_strand_id
1 'polypeptide(L)'
;MADLFEYAVIRVVPRVERGEYVNVGIVLWCQPAGYLAARHALDPDRLTALDPYLDHAVIAAHLDALQRVCAGGAQAGAPGSLSAGERFRWLTAPRSTIVQTSPVHSGLTGDPDGELERLISLLVERPGPLIRNALGDDGKPITH
;
A
#
# COMPACT_ATOMS: atom_id res chain seq x y z
N MET A 1 -11.22 -1.33 -22.86
CA MET A 1 -10.82 0.09 -22.79
C MET A 1 -10.16 0.28 -21.43
N ALA A 2 -9.11 1.09 -21.32
CA ALA A 2 -8.43 1.27 -20.02
C ALA A 2 -9.01 2.51 -19.32
N ASP A 3 -9.38 2.36 -18.06
CA ASP A 3 -9.99 3.38 -17.22
C ASP A 3 -8.96 4.00 -16.27
N LEU A 4 -9.17 5.28 -15.94
CA LEU A 4 -8.37 5.98 -14.95
C LEU A 4 -8.61 5.38 -13.56
N PHE A 5 -7.53 5.08 -12.87
CA PHE A 5 -7.54 4.75 -11.46
C PHE A 5 -6.55 5.62 -10.69
N GLU A 6 -6.82 5.79 -9.41
CA GLU A 6 -5.94 6.42 -8.44
C GLU A 6 -5.55 5.39 -7.38
N TYR A 7 -4.32 5.47 -6.86
CA TYR A 7 -3.89 4.62 -5.77
C TYR A 7 -2.98 5.36 -4.80
N ALA A 8 -2.90 4.86 -3.57
CA ALA A 8 -1.91 5.28 -2.59
C ALA A 8 -1.32 4.07 -1.89
N VAL A 9 -0.04 4.14 -1.53
CA VAL A 9 0.65 3.11 -0.77
C VAL A 9 0.37 3.31 0.72
N ILE A 10 -0.12 2.27 1.39
CA ILE A 10 -0.27 2.24 2.84
C ILE A 10 1.10 1.93 3.45
N ARG A 11 1.52 2.77 4.39
CA ARG A 11 2.84 2.73 5.03
C ARG A 11 2.70 2.62 6.53
N VAL A 12 3.57 1.83 7.15
CA VAL A 12 3.80 1.88 8.58
C VAL A 12 5.05 2.70 8.84
N VAL A 13 4.91 3.74 9.66
CA VAL A 13 5.94 4.67 10.12
C VAL A 13 6.07 4.48 11.64
N PRO A 14 6.91 3.54 12.13
CA PRO A 14 6.96 3.20 13.56
C PRO A 14 7.26 4.40 14.46
N ARG A 15 8.14 5.29 13.99
CA ARG A 15 8.54 6.55 14.66
C ARG A 15 8.36 7.71 13.67
N VAL A 16 7.27 8.47 13.84
CA VAL A 16 6.88 9.55 12.91
C VAL A 16 7.97 10.61 12.79
N GLU A 17 8.67 10.89 13.89
CA GLU A 17 9.77 11.85 13.98
C GLU A 17 11.03 11.43 13.19
N ARG A 18 11.21 10.13 12.93
CA ARG A 18 12.34 9.59 12.15
C ARG A 18 11.99 9.47 10.66
N GLY A 19 10.71 9.32 10.34
CA GLY A 19 10.23 9.23 8.95
C GLY A 19 10.64 7.94 8.23
N GLU A 20 11.13 6.93 8.94
CA GLU A 20 11.40 5.59 8.40
C GLU A 20 10.09 4.82 8.24
N TYR A 21 9.94 4.10 7.14
CA TYR A 21 8.70 3.38 6.86
C TYR A 21 8.89 2.09 6.09
N VAL A 22 7.89 1.22 6.23
CA VAL A 22 7.69 0.03 5.40
C VAL A 22 6.36 0.17 4.67
N ASN A 23 6.36 -0.08 3.37
CA ASN A 23 5.12 -0.25 2.62
C ASN A 23 4.45 -1.56 3.06
N VAL A 24 3.17 -1.48 3.41
CA VAL A 24 2.39 -2.63 3.92
C VAL A 24 1.10 -2.87 3.15
N GLY A 25 0.73 -2.01 2.22
CA GLY A 25 -0.50 -2.21 1.45
C GLY A 25 -0.71 -1.15 0.37
N ILE A 26 -1.83 -1.29 -0.32
CA ILE A 26 -2.28 -0.39 -1.39
C ILE A 26 -3.78 -0.14 -1.17
N VAL A 27 -4.20 1.10 -1.35
CA VAL A 27 -5.60 1.46 -1.59
C VAL A 27 -5.72 1.91 -3.04
N LEU A 28 -6.71 1.38 -3.76
CA LEU A 28 -6.97 1.69 -5.17
C LEU A 28 -8.43 2.08 -5.36
N TRP A 29 -8.65 3.15 -6.12
CA TRP A 29 -9.96 3.64 -6.52
C TRP A 29 -10.02 3.82 -8.03
N CYS A 30 -11.02 3.21 -8.67
CA CYS A 30 -11.32 3.40 -10.09
C CYS A 30 -12.79 3.80 -10.21
N GLN A 31 -13.03 5.08 -10.45
CA GLN A 31 -14.39 5.63 -10.53
C GLN A 31 -15.21 5.02 -11.67
N PRO A 32 -14.70 4.90 -12.92
CA PRO A 32 -15.48 4.33 -14.02
C PRO A 32 -15.91 2.88 -13.76
N ALA A 33 -15.06 2.10 -13.10
CA ALA A 33 -15.33 0.71 -12.74
C ALA A 33 -16.12 0.54 -11.43
N GLY A 34 -16.45 1.64 -10.73
CA GLY A 34 -17.10 1.59 -9.41
C GLY A 34 -16.30 0.85 -8.34
N TYR A 35 -14.98 0.81 -8.48
CA TYR A 35 -14.09 -0.02 -7.67
C TYR A 35 -13.37 0.79 -6.60
N LEU A 36 -13.44 0.35 -5.34
CA LEU A 36 -12.64 0.85 -4.22
C LEU A 36 -12.24 -0.32 -3.35
N ALA A 37 -10.95 -0.60 -3.25
CA ALA A 37 -10.45 -1.68 -2.41
C ALA A 37 -9.09 -1.34 -1.82
N ALA A 38 -8.78 -2.01 -0.71
CA ALA A 38 -7.45 -2.02 -0.13
C ALA A 38 -6.99 -3.46 0.09
N ARG A 39 -5.72 -3.70 -0.23
CA ARG A 39 -5.00 -4.94 0.08
C ARG A 39 -3.80 -4.58 0.92
N HIS A 40 -3.42 -5.49 1.81
CA HIS A 40 -2.26 -5.30 2.66
C HIS A 40 -1.58 -6.65 2.91
N ALA A 41 -0.27 -6.59 3.08
CA ALA A 41 0.56 -7.73 3.44
C ALA A 41 1.53 -7.26 4.53
N LEU A 42 1.48 -7.94 5.68
CA LEU A 42 2.36 -7.64 6.79
C LEU A 42 3.55 -8.60 6.80
N ASP A 43 4.72 -8.00 7.01
CA ASP A 43 5.97 -8.71 7.23
C ASP A 43 6.49 -8.34 8.63
N PRO A 44 6.21 -9.19 9.64
CA PRO A 44 6.60 -8.92 11.02
C PRO A 44 8.10 -8.67 11.17
N ASP A 45 8.95 -9.41 10.44
CA ASP A 45 10.40 -9.28 10.55
C ASP A 45 10.87 -7.91 10.09
N ARG A 46 10.31 -7.40 8.96
CA ARG A 46 10.65 -6.06 8.44
C ARG A 46 10.24 -4.96 9.41
N LEU A 47 9.07 -5.11 10.05
CA LEU A 47 8.58 -4.14 11.01
C LEU A 47 9.39 -4.16 12.31
N THR A 48 9.67 -5.34 12.85
CA THR A 48 10.51 -5.51 14.05
C THR A 48 11.94 -5.01 13.81
N ALA A 49 12.48 -5.17 12.59
CA ALA A 49 13.79 -4.65 12.24
C ALA A 49 13.86 -3.10 12.27
N LEU A 50 12.76 -2.41 11.96
CA LEU A 50 12.68 -0.95 12.11
C LEU A 50 12.46 -0.52 13.55
N ASP A 51 11.57 -1.21 14.27
CA ASP A 51 11.28 -0.92 15.67
C ASP A 51 10.86 -2.20 16.43
N PRO A 52 11.71 -2.71 17.34
CA PRO A 52 11.40 -3.92 18.10
C PRO A 52 10.28 -3.74 19.14
N TYR A 53 9.84 -2.50 19.39
CA TYR A 53 8.76 -2.18 20.33
C TYR A 53 7.41 -1.95 19.64
N LEU A 54 7.32 -2.16 18.33
CA LEU A 54 6.08 -1.96 17.59
C LEU A 54 5.05 -3.06 17.91
N ASP A 55 3.81 -2.66 18.25
CA ASP A 55 2.71 -3.61 18.44
C ASP A 55 2.09 -3.99 17.09
N HIS A 56 2.44 -5.19 16.60
CA HIS A 56 1.97 -5.69 15.32
C HIS A 56 0.45 -5.95 15.29
N ALA A 57 -0.17 -6.27 16.43
CA ALA A 57 -1.60 -6.53 16.49
C ALA A 57 -2.40 -5.23 16.31
N VAL A 58 -1.92 -4.14 16.90
CA VAL A 58 -2.51 -2.80 16.70
C VAL A 58 -2.39 -2.34 15.25
N ILE A 59 -1.28 -2.64 14.59
CA ILE A 59 -1.10 -2.36 13.15
C ILE A 59 -2.08 -3.17 12.31
N ALA A 60 -2.18 -4.48 12.52
CA ALA A 60 -3.11 -5.34 11.80
C ALA A 60 -4.56 -4.85 11.95
N ALA A 61 -4.98 -4.53 13.17
CA ALA A 61 -6.32 -3.99 13.43
C ALA A 61 -6.60 -2.66 12.71
N HIS A 62 -5.59 -1.79 12.58
CA HIS A 62 -5.70 -0.57 11.78
C HIS A 62 -5.85 -0.86 10.29
N LEU A 63 -5.07 -1.80 9.75
CA LEU A 63 -5.15 -2.16 8.33
C LEU A 63 -6.51 -2.78 7.99
N ASP A 64 -7.04 -3.64 8.85
CA ASP A 64 -8.39 -4.19 8.72
C ASP A 64 -9.45 -3.08 8.75
N ALA A 65 -9.25 -2.05 9.57
CA ALA A 65 -10.15 -0.89 9.59
C ALA A 65 -10.14 -0.14 8.24
N LEU A 66 -8.98 0.04 7.62
CA LEU A 66 -8.89 0.67 6.29
C LEU A 66 -9.62 -0.17 5.23
N GLN A 67 -9.53 -1.50 5.28
CA GLN A 67 -10.28 -2.39 4.40
C GLN A 67 -11.79 -2.27 4.62
N ARG A 68 -12.25 -2.22 5.88
CA ARG A 68 -13.67 -1.96 6.19
C ARG A 68 -14.14 -0.63 5.62
N VAL A 69 -13.32 0.43 5.71
CA VAL A 69 -13.65 1.73 5.10
C VAL A 69 -13.76 1.66 3.58
N CYS A 70 -12.94 0.85 2.90
CA CYS A 70 -13.11 0.63 1.46
C CYS A 70 -14.48 0.00 1.14
N ALA A 71 -14.83 -1.07 1.87
CA ALA A 71 -16.11 -1.76 1.74
C ALA A 71 -17.32 -0.86 2.07
N GLY A 72 -17.16 0.09 3.00
CA GLY A 72 -18.21 0.98 3.47
C GLY A 72 -19.21 0.30 4.42
N GLY A 73 -20.34 0.96 4.64
CA GLY A 73 -21.40 0.46 5.53
C GLY A 73 -21.09 0.63 7.02
N ALA A 74 -21.95 0.08 7.89
CA ALA A 74 -21.90 0.35 9.33
C ALA A 74 -20.57 -0.05 10.01
N GLN A 75 -19.90 -1.10 9.50
CA GLN A 75 -18.64 -1.61 10.07
C GLN A 75 -17.43 -0.71 9.79
N ALA A 76 -17.56 0.26 8.88
CA ALA A 76 -16.54 1.26 8.59
C ALA A 76 -16.56 2.45 9.55
N GLY A 77 -17.52 2.52 10.48
CA GLY A 77 -17.72 3.67 11.36
C GLY A 77 -18.19 4.91 10.58
N ALA A 78 -17.81 6.09 11.06
CA ALA A 78 -18.21 7.38 10.48
C ALA A 78 -18.01 7.52 8.96
N PRO A 79 -16.88 7.09 8.33
CA PRO A 79 -16.72 7.20 6.88
C PRO A 79 -17.57 6.18 6.09
N GLY A 80 -18.24 5.23 6.75
CA GLY A 80 -19.00 4.16 6.08
C GLY A 80 -20.18 4.63 5.23
N SER A 81 -20.77 5.78 5.57
CA SER A 81 -21.90 6.38 4.83
C SER A 81 -21.46 7.30 3.69
N LEU A 82 -20.15 7.56 3.55
CA LEU A 82 -19.61 8.38 2.47
C LEU A 82 -19.62 7.63 1.14
N SER A 83 -19.63 8.37 0.02
CA SER A 83 -19.43 7.80 -1.32
C SER A 83 -18.04 7.17 -1.46
N ALA A 84 -17.83 6.30 -2.45
CA ALA A 84 -16.52 5.66 -2.68
C ALA A 84 -15.39 6.68 -2.86
N GLY A 85 -15.63 7.75 -3.62
CA GLY A 85 -14.64 8.82 -3.81
C GLY A 85 -14.32 9.55 -2.50
N GLU A 86 -15.32 9.88 -1.69
CA GLU A 86 -15.12 10.51 -0.38
C GLU A 86 -14.38 9.59 0.59
N ARG A 87 -14.68 8.28 0.59
CA ARG A 87 -13.94 7.28 1.38
C ARG A 87 -12.50 7.17 0.92
N PHE A 88 -12.24 7.18 -0.39
CA PHE A 88 -10.88 7.21 -0.92
C PHE A 88 -10.12 8.45 -0.45
N ARG A 89 -10.69 9.64 -0.61
CA ARG A 89 -10.07 10.90 -0.14
C ARG A 89 -9.86 10.91 1.37
N TRP A 90 -10.80 10.34 2.14
CA TRP A 90 -10.65 10.18 3.59
C TRP A 90 -9.48 9.26 3.93
N LEU A 91 -9.35 8.12 3.26
CA LEU A 91 -8.27 7.14 3.42
C LEU A 91 -6.89 7.72 3.09
N THR A 92 -6.81 8.56 2.05
CA THR A 92 -5.56 9.16 1.56
C THR A 92 -5.23 10.52 2.20
N ALA A 93 -6.08 11.02 3.11
CA ALA A 93 -5.81 12.26 3.81
C ALA A 93 -4.56 12.13 4.70
N PRO A 94 -3.65 13.12 4.74
CA PRO A 94 -2.47 13.08 5.60
C PRO A 94 -2.84 12.90 7.07
N ARG A 95 -2.12 12.02 7.77
CA ARG A 95 -2.29 11.77 9.21
C ARG A 95 -0.93 11.63 9.87
N SER A 96 -0.74 12.29 11.00
CA SER A 96 0.46 12.13 11.84
C SER A 96 0.34 10.90 12.75
N THR A 97 0.08 9.75 12.15
CA THR A 97 -0.12 8.47 12.83
C THR A 97 0.91 7.44 12.37
N ILE A 98 1.04 6.32 13.09
CA ILE A 98 1.97 5.24 12.70
C ILE A 98 1.55 4.53 11.41
N VAL A 99 0.27 4.56 11.04
CA VAL A 99 -0.20 4.13 9.71
C VAL A 99 -0.50 5.38 8.89
N GLN A 100 0.13 5.49 7.73
CA GLN A 100 0.02 6.63 6.82
C GLN A 100 -0.21 6.15 5.39
N THR A 101 -0.56 7.07 4.51
CA THR A 101 -0.64 6.83 3.06
C THR A 101 0.38 7.70 2.32
N SER A 102 0.88 7.21 1.19
CA SER A 102 1.67 8.01 0.26
C SER A 102 0.84 9.13 -0.36
N PRO A 103 1.45 10.10 -1.05
CA PRO A 103 0.75 10.89 -2.05
C PRO A 103 -0.01 10.00 -3.02
N VAL A 104 -1.12 10.52 -3.55
CA VAL A 104 -1.93 9.81 -4.53
C VAL A 104 -1.20 9.79 -5.87
N HIS A 105 -1.19 8.61 -6.49
CA HIS A 105 -0.69 8.34 -7.81
C HIS A 105 -1.86 7.92 -8.72
N SER A 106 -1.69 8.03 -10.04
CA SER A 106 -2.70 7.61 -11.00
C SER A 106 -2.12 6.73 -12.10
N GLY A 107 -3.00 5.96 -12.75
CA GLY A 107 -2.66 5.07 -13.85
C GLY A 107 -3.89 4.72 -14.69
N LEU A 108 -3.69 3.88 -15.71
CA LEU A 108 -4.76 3.34 -16.54
C LEU A 108 -4.78 1.83 -16.41
N THR A 109 -5.96 1.24 -16.21
CA THR A 109 -6.13 -0.22 -16.16
C THR A 109 -7.45 -0.65 -16.78
N GLY A 110 -7.48 -1.83 -17.40
CA GLY A 110 -8.72 -2.50 -17.79
C GLY A 110 -9.26 -3.45 -16.71
N ASP A 111 -8.48 -3.68 -15.65
CA ASP A 111 -8.79 -4.58 -14.54
C ASP A 111 -8.25 -3.98 -13.23
N PRO A 112 -9.09 -3.27 -12.45
CA PRO A 112 -8.63 -2.62 -11.23
C PRO A 112 -8.32 -3.60 -10.08
N ASP A 113 -8.89 -4.80 -10.07
CA ASP A 113 -8.58 -5.82 -9.06
C ASP A 113 -7.22 -6.47 -9.37
N GLY A 114 -7.00 -6.88 -10.63
CA GLY A 114 -5.70 -7.37 -11.09
C GLY A 114 -4.58 -6.34 -10.93
N GLU A 115 -4.88 -5.06 -11.16
CA GLU A 115 -3.91 -3.97 -10.94
C GLU A 115 -3.59 -3.76 -9.46
N LEU A 116 -4.56 -3.93 -8.57
CA LEU A 116 -4.33 -3.88 -7.12
C LEU A 116 -3.37 -5.00 -6.68
N GLU A 117 -3.59 -6.23 -7.13
CA GLU A 117 -2.70 -7.37 -6.82
C GLU A 117 -1.29 -7.15 -7.41
N ARG A 118 -1.20 -6.63 -8.63
CA ARG A 118 0.09 -6.28 -9.25
C ARG A 118 0.85 -5.22 -8.43
N LEU A 119 0.17 -4.19 -7.93
CA LEU A 119 0.77 -3.14 -7.11
C LEU A 119 1.22 -3.66 -5.73
N ILE A 120 0.47 -4.60 -5.13
CA ILE A 120 0.89 -5.28 -3.89
C ILE A 120 2.19 -6.03 -4.12
N SER A 121 2.26 -6.84 -5.16
CA SER A 121 3.47 -7.61 -5.46
C SER A 121 4.68 -6.72 -5.77
N LEU A 122 4.46 -5.62 -6.48
CA LEU A 122 5.53 -4.70 -6.86
C LEU A 122 6.04 -3.82 -5.70
N LEU A 123 5.15 -3.30 -4.87
CA LEU A 123 5.46 -2.20 -3.94
C LEU A 123 5.45 -2.61 -2.46
N VAL A 124 4.92 -3.78 -2.11
CA VAL A 124 4.68 -4.20 -0.73
C VAL A 124 5.40 -5.51 -0.42
N GLU A 125 5.17 -6.55 -1.22
CA GLU A 125 5.79 -7.86 -1.03
C GLU A 125 7.32 -7.78 -1.07
N ARG A 126 7.98 -8.75 -0.43
CA ARG A 126 9.44 -8.81 -0.47
C ARG A 126 9.86 -8.93 -1.94
N PRO A 127 10.71 -8.01 -2.45
CA PRO A 127 11.28 -8.23 -3.77
C PRO A 127 12.04 -9.56 -3.73
N GLY A 128 11.89 -10.36 -4.79
CA GLY A 128 12.76 -11.51 -4.99
C GLY A 128 14.23 -11.07 -4.96
N PRO A 129 15.17 -12.03 -4.76
CA PRO A 129 16.58 -11.70 -4.83
C PRO A 129 16.85 -10.94 -6.13
N LEU A 130 17.59 -9.83 -6.04
CA LEU A 130 18.11 -9.17 -7.23
C LEU A 130 18.90 -10.24 -7.99
N ILE A 131 18.34 -10.74 -9.10
CA ILE A 131 19.10 -11.59 -10.01
C ILE A 131 20.26 -10.71 -10.45
N ARG A 132 21.48 -11.08 -10.05
CA ARG A 132 22.71 -10.34 -10.36
C ARG A 132 23.04 -10.46 -11.86
N ASN A 133 22.14 -10.11 -12.76
CA ASN A 133 22.44 -10.03 -14.19
C ASN A 133 23.11 -8.68 -14.54
N ALA A 134 24.09 -8.27 -13.73
CA ALA A 134 24.94 -7.11 -13.98
C ALA A 134 26.38 -7.27 -13.47
N LEU A 135 26.81 -8.49 -13.13
CA LEU A 135 28.22 -8.85 -13.03
C LEU A 135 28.34 -10.20 -13.73
N GLY A 136 29.02 -10.23 -14.87
CA GLY A 136 29.40 -11.49 -15.50
C GLY A 136 30.17 -12.35 -14.50
N ASP A 137 29.98 -13.67 -14.59
CA ASP A 137 30.52 -14.70 -13.70
C ASP A 137 32.07 -14.76 -13.68
N ASP A 138 32.74 -13.86 -14.42
CA ASP A 138 34.17 -13.87 -14.65
C ASP A 138 34.93 -12.73 -13.97
N GLY A 139 34.23 -11.85 -13.23
CA GLY A 139 34.87 -10.76 -12.49
C GLY A 139 35.66 -9.75 -13.35
N LYS A 140 35.44 -9.72 -14.66
CA LYS A 140 36.12 -8.80 -15.59
C LYS A 140 35.17 -7.71 -16.09
N PRO A 141 35.59 -6.43 -16.13
CA PRO A 141 34.74 -5.36 -16.65
C PRO A 141 34.44 -5.59 -18.13
N ILE A 142 33.16 -5.51 -18.50
CA ILE A 142 32.70 -5.42 -19.89
C ILE A 142 33.27 -4.16 -20.51
N THR A 143 34.23 -4.32 -21.42
CA THR A 143 34.73 -3.23 -22.26
C THR A 143 33.84 -3.19 -23.50
N HIS A 144 33.31 -2.01 -23.83
CA HIS A 144 32.52 -1.74 -25.04
C HIS A 144 33.28 -2.08 -26.32
#